data_AF-A0A8J2ECH0-F1
#
_entry.id   AF-A0A8J2ECH0-F1
#
_cell.length_a   1.000
_cell.length_b   1.000
_cell.length_c   1.000
_cell.angle_alpha   90.00
_cell.angle_beta   90.00
_cell.angle_gamma   90.00
#
_symmetry.space_group_name_H-M   'P 1'
#
loop_
_entity.id
_entity.type
_entity.pdbx_description
1 polymer ?
#
loop_
_entity_poly.entity_id
_entity_poly.type
_entity_poly.pdbx_seq_one_letter_code
_entity_poly.pdbx_strand_id
1 'polypeptide(L)'
;MQSYKEIRSIDIHYSRKFALSFIELHGRLDRLLRRFPHTHIYRYTPDPEIRTTRQSVAFAEIALNNNSTHMGVEGPCALSKLMPDFITGTAIDQMHCVSGGVVKKLLSLWFDSSNRGKPYSLVDASDIINNRLISIKPPSFVHRMPRSTEDLLHWKASELKNWFFYYVLPVMNGVMQLVYYEHFSLFVAGISLLNSDSIPNIDVNVASNILHKFVSEFEANDCFRYEDLNGQYLNVINGTRLIDSQIVRSHNQQLKLQKFVDELPEGKIKDFCSYKTYNDDYMIPNNVQLALENFLPVLKIQEYLRFLKDGKLYVSERYTGALQTSSSYALYRDHTGYHLGSIICFVKLSYCQCINENNCLNHRPPVHQVIIQTLLSERAFNVTYNQNVQYNIPYLYKSLKMDNYISIDVNRLISVCFGVKVGDDLYVAIPINSNNNE
;
A
#
# COMPACT_ATOMS: atom_id res chain seq x y z
N MET A 1 -8.49 -35.66 -31.76
CA MET A 1 -8.55 -34.22 -32.08
C MET A 1 -10.01 -33.83 -32.38
N GLN A 2 -10.89 -34.04 -31.40
CA GLN A 2 -12.34 -33.80 -31.46
C GLN A 2 -12.73 -33.09 -30.15
N SER A 3 -13.55 -32.03 -30.29
CA SER A 3 -14.15 -31.15 -29.27
C SER A 3 -13.28 -30.08 -28.57
N TYR A 4 -12.61 -29.23 -29.35
CA TYR A 4 -12.27 -27.85 -28.92
C TYR A 4 -13.50 -26.90 -28.93
N LYS A 5 -14.73 -27.42 -28.97
CA LYS A 5 -15.99 -26.65 -29.10
C LYS A 5 -16.79 -26.45 -27.80
N GLU A 6 -16.29 -26.90 -26.64
CA GLU A 6 -17.11 -26.99 -25.42
C GLU A 6 -16.62 -26.16 -24.22
N ILE A 7 -15.53 -25.41 -24.36
CA ILE A 7 -15.02 -24.53 -23.29
C ILE A 7 -15.52 -23.11 -23.57
N ARG A 8 -16.44 -22.60 -22.74
CA ARG A 8 -17.00 -21.25 -22.89
C ARG A 8 -16.08 -20.15 -22.32
N SER A 9 -15.22 -20.47 -21.37
CA SER A 9 -14.27 -19.52 -20.76
C SER A 9 -13.13 -20.22 -20.01
N ILE A 10 -12.04 -19.49 -19.82
CA ILE A 10 -10.91 -19.88 -18.96
C ILE A 10 -11.29 -19.68 -17.48
N ASP A 11 -12.14 -18.69 -17.20
CA ASP A 11 -12.68 -18.34 -15.87
C ASP A 11 -14.06 -18.95 -15.62
N ILE A 12 -14.56 -18.91 -14.38
CA ILE A 12 -15.90 -19.39 -14.05
C ILE A 12 -16.91 -18.23 -14.20
N HIS A 13 -17.81 -18.30 -15.19
CA HIS A 13 -18.86 -17.28 -15.39
C HIS A 13 -20.15 -17.65 -14.66
N TYR A 14 -20.78 -16.64 -14.04
CA TYR A 14 -22.03 -16.77 -13.30
C TYR A 14 -23.09 -15.77 -13.74
N SER A 15 -24.35 -16.20 -13.75
CA SER A 15 -25.48 -15.29 -13.99
C SER A 15 -25.73 -14.33 -12.83
N ARG A 16 -26.37 -13.19 -13.12
CA ARG A 16 -26.83 -12.20 -12.13
C ARG A 16 -27.75 -12.74 -11.02
N LYS A 17 -28.26 -13.97 -11.13
CA LYS A 17 -29.14 -14.63 -10.14
C LYS A 17 -28.40 -15.38 -9.02
N PHE A 18 -27.08 -15.61 -9.13
CA PHE A 18 -26.27 -16.24 -8.09
C PHE A 18 -24.89 -15.56 -8.00
N ALA A 19 -24.46 -15.16 -6.80
CA ALA A 19 -23.37 -14.21 -6.62
C ALA A 19 -21.94 -14.78 -6.58
N LEU A 20 -21.74 -16.07 -6.28
CA LEU A 20 -20.41 -16.57 -5.89
C LEU A 20 -20.06 -17.95 -6.44
N SER A 21 -18.77 -18.12 -6.71
CA SER A 21 -18.21 -19.34 -7.29
C SER A 21 -18.17 -20.54 -6.38
N PHE A 22 -18.09 -20.27 -5.08
CA PHE A 22 -17.81 -21.28 -4.06
C PHE A 22 -19.01 -21.65 -3.21
N ILE A 23 -20.09 -20.86 -3.31
CA ILE A 23 -21.20 -20.91 -2.37
C ILE A 23 -22.53 -20.95 -3.12
N GLU A 24 -23.50 -21.69 -2.57
CA GLU A 24 -24.89 -21.66 -3.00
C GLU A 24 -25.69 -20.61 -2.21
N LEU A 25 -25.92 -19.44 -2.80
CA LEU A 25 -26.73 -18.38 -2.20
C LEU A 25 -27.90 -18.03 -3.12
N HIS A 26 -29.12 -18.16 -2.59
CA HIS A 26 -30.35 -17.83 -3.31
C HIS A 26 -30.72 -16.35 -3.10
N GLY A 27 -30.56 -15.54 -4.13
CA GLY A 27 -30.94 -14.13 -4.08
C GLY A 27 -32.46 -13.96 -4.15
N ARG A 28 -33.07 -13.23 -3.20
CA ARG A 28 -34.51 -12.88 -3.29
C ARG A 28 -34.69 -11.59 -4.09
N LEU A 29 -35.71 -11.55 -4.94
CA LEU A 29 -36.23 -10.32 -5.55
C LEU A 29 -37.01 -9.55 -4.48
N ASP A 30 -36.53 -8.37 -4.13
CA ASP A 30 -37.14 -7.55 -3.08
C ASP A 30 -37.90 -6.37 -3.69
N ARG A 31 -39.23 -6.41 -3.60
CA ARG A 31 -40.12 -5.38 -4.20
C ARG A 31 -40.03 -4.01 -3.52
N LEU A 32 -39.32 -3.89 -2.40
CA LEU A 32 -39.15 -2.64 -1.67
C LEU A 32 -38.19 -1.64 -2.37
N LEU A 33 -37.38 -2.11 -3.33
CA LEU A 33 -36.56 -1.25 -4.17
C LEU A 33 -37.35 -0.77 -5.41
N ARG A 34 -38.23 0.23 -5.23
CA ARG A 34 -39.02 0.81 -6.35
C ARG A 34 -38.18 1.31 -7.54
N ARG A 35 -36.85 1.43 -7.39
CA ARG A 35 -35.93 1.95 -8.41
C ARG A 35 -35.40 0.87 -9.37
N PHE A 36 -35.37 -0.42 -9.00
CA PHE A 36 -34.83 -1.51 -9.84
C PHE A 36 -35.54 -2.86 -9.59
N PRO A 37 -36.63 -3.18 -10.31
CA PRO A 37 -37.44 -4.39 -10.07
C PRO A 37 -36.78 -5.72 -10.49
N HIS A 38 -35.50 -5.74 -10.87
CA HIS A 38 -34.80 -6.91 -11.42
C HIS A 38 -33.47 -7.28 -10.72
N THR A 39 -33.14 -6.64 -9.59
CA THR A 39 -31.89 -6.91 -8.86
C THR A 39 -32.10 -7.93 -7.75
N HIS A 40 -31.25 -8.97 -7.72
CA HIS A 40 -31.25 -10.02 -6.70
C HIS A 40 -30.40 -9.63 -5.49
N ILE A 41 -30.90 -9.91 -4.29
CA ILE A 41 -30.17 -9.60 -3.06
C ILE A 41 -29.86 -10.85 -2.28
N TYR A 42 -28.57 -10.98 -1.94
CA TYR A 42 -28.03 -12.04 -1.10
C TYR A 42 -27.80 -11.46 0.28
N ARG A 43 -28.52 -11.99 1.27
CA ARG A 43 -28.26 -11.63 2.66
C ARG A 43 -27.00 -12.35 3.14
N TYR A 44 -26.32 -11.73 4.08
CA TYR A 44 -25.25 -12.39 4.80
C TYR A 44 -25.75 -13.66 5.49
N THR A 45 -25.05 -14.78 5.25
CA THR A 45 -25.29 -16.08 5.88
C THR A 45 -23.97 -16.52 6.53
N PRO A 46 -23.91 -16.73 7.86
CA PRO A 46 -22.67 -17.02 8.57
C PRO A 46 -21.94 -18.28 8.07
N ASP A 47 -22.70 -19.33 7.77
CA ASP A 47 -22.18 -20.64 7.35
C ASP A 47 -22.90 -21.09 6.07
N PRO A 48 -22.53 -20.54 4.91
CA PRO A 48 -23.21 -20.90 3.69
C PRO A 48 -22.69 -22.24 3.16
N GLU A 49 -23.57 -23.04 2.54
CA GLU A 49 -23.19 -24.32 1.95
C GLU A 49 -22.18 -24.11 0.81
N ILE A 50 -21.00 -24.72 0.97
CA ILE A 50 -19.92 -24.66 -0.02
C ILE A 50 -20.20 -25.69 -1.12
N ARG A 51 -20.16 -25.23 -2.37
CA ARG A 51 -20.35 -26.07 -3.55
C ARG A 51 -19.15 -27.01 -3.71
N THR A 52 -19.40 -28.31 -3.85
CA THR A 52 -18.32 -29.28 -4.15
C THR A 52 -17.93 -29.24 -5.62
N THR A 53 -16.70 -29.69 -5.94
CA THR A 53 -16.24 -29.88 -7.33
C THR A 53 -17.24 -30.68 -8.17
N ARG A 54 -17.78 -31.77 -7.62
CA ARG A 54 -18.75 -32.64 -8.31
C ARG A 54 -20.06 -31.92 -8.63
N GLN A 55 -20.60 -31.17 -7.67
CA GLN A 55 -21.80 -30.37 -7.88
C GLN A 55 -21.58 -29.30 -8.95
N SER A 56 -20.44 -28.61 -8.93
CA SER A 56 -20.09 -27.61 -9.94
C SER A 56 -20.03 -28.17 -11.35
N VAL A 57 -19.46 -29.37 -11.53
CA VAL A 57 -19.42 -30.05 -12.84
C VAL A 57 -20.81 -30.47 -13.28
N ALA A 58 -21.62 -31.05 -12.39
CA ALA A 58 -22.99 -31.43 -12.72
C ALA A 58 -23.84 -30.21 -13.13
N PHE A 59 -23.73 -29.09 -12.42
CA PHE A 59 -24.43 -27.85 -12.77
C PHE A 59 -23.97 -27.29 -14.12
N ALA A 60 -22.67 -27.37 -14.42
CA ALA A 60 -22.13 -26.98 -15.72
C ALA A 60 -22.68 -27.81 -16.88
N GLU A 61 -22.83 -29.13 -16.71
CA GLU A 61 -23.41 -30.03 -17.71
C GLU A 61 -24.90 -29.72 -17.93
N ILE A 62 -25.66 -29.50 -16.86
CA ILE A 62 -27.07 -29.10 -16.94
C ILE A 62 -27.19 -27.76 -17.67
N ALA A 63 -26.33 -26.79 -17.34
CA ALA A 63 -26.34 -25.47 -17.97
C ALA A 63 -26.01 -25.53 -19.48
N LEU A 64 -25.06 -26.40 -19.86
CA LEU A 64 -24.70 -26.64 -21.25
C LEU A 64 -25.86 -27.27 -22.02
N ASN A 65 -26.46 -28.32 -21.47
CA ASN A 65 -27.56 -29.05 -22.10
C ASN A 65 -28.82 -28.19 -22.26
N ASN A 66 -29.12 -27.36 -21.26
CA ASN A 66 -30.30 -26.49 -21.27
C ASN A 66 -30.05 -25.11 -21.90
N ASN A 67 -28.81 -24.86 -22.37
CA ASN A 67 -28.34 -23.59 -22.90
C ASN A 67 -28.76 -22.38 -22.04
N SER A 68 -28.77 -22.55 -20.72
CA SER A 68 -29.25 -21.57 -19.75
C SER A 68 -28.54 -21.79 -18.41
N THR A 69 -28.33 -20.73 -17.65
CA THR A 69 -27.61 -20.83 -16.37
C THR A 69 -28.35 -21.75 -15.38
N HIS A 70 -27.62 -22.65 -14.74
CA HIS A 70 -28.16 -23.53 -13.69
C HIS A 70 -27.41 -23.33 -12.38
N MET A 71 -28.12 -22.94 -11.31
CA MET A 71 -27.55 -22.68 -9.98
C MET A 71 -26.35 -21.73 -10.00
N GLY A 72 -26.41 -20.75 -10.90
CA GLY A 72 -25.35 -19.78 -11.12
C GLY A 72 -24.34 -20.17 -12.19
N VAL A 73 -24.15 -21.45 -12.48
CA VAL A 73 -23.11 -21.93 -13.41
C VAL A 73 -23.57 -21.79 -14.86
N GLU A 74 -22.77 -21.10 -15.70
CA GLU A 74 -23.09 -20.88 -17.12
C GLU A 74 -22.59 -21.98 -18.07
N GLY A 75 -21.69 -22.85 -17.59
CA GLY A 75 -21.16 -23.99 -18.34
C GLY A 75 -19.82 -24.49 -17.79
N PRO A 76 -19.20 -25.47 -18.49
CA PRO A 76 -17.93 -26.06 -18.05
C PRO A 76 -16.78 -25.06 -18.05
N CYS A 77 -16.01 -25.00 -16.95
CA CYS A 77 -14.81 -24.17 -16.86
C CYS A 77 -13.54 -24.99 -17.18
N ALA A 78 -12.53 -24.35 -17.77
CA ALA A 78 -11.26 -25.02 -18.07
C ALA A 78 -10.56 -25.59 -16.82
N LEU A 79 -10.67 -24.91 -15.68
CA LEU A 79 -10.05 -25.32 -14.41
C LEU A 79 -10.57 -26.68 -13.93
N SER A 80 -11.85 -27.01 -14.18
CA SER A 80 -12.41 -28.33 -13.84
C SER A 80 -11.69 -29.51 -14.49
N LYS A 81 -10.97 -29.26 -15.60
CA LYS A 81 -10.18 -30.26 -16.32
C LYS A 81 -8.70 -30.25 -15.91
N LEU A 82 -8.23 -29.19 -15.25
CA LEU A 82 -6.82 -28.97 -14.94
C LEU A 82 -6.48 -29.27 -13.47
N MET A 83 -7.45 -29.14 -12.56
CA MET A 83 -7.23 -29.31 -11.12
C MET A 83 -8.39 -30.10 -10.48
N PRO A 84 -8.09 -31.11 -9.64
CA PRO A 84 -9.11 -31.93 -8.98
C PRO A 84 -10.07 -31.12 -8.09
N ASP A 85 -9.58 -30.10 -7.40
CA ASP A 85 -10.37 -29.27 -6.48
C ASP A 85 -10.31 -27.79 -6.85
N PHE A 86 -10.82 -27.43 -8.03
CA PHE A 86 -10.81 -26.04 -8.50
C PHE A 86 -11.66 -25.07 -7.68
N ILE A 87 -12.59 -25.59 -6.88
CA ILE A 87 -13.40 -24.77 -5.97
C ILE A 87 -12.56 -24.29 -4.79
N THR A 88 -11.75 -25.13 -4.16
CA THR A 88 -10.93 -24.71 -3.01
C THR A 88 -9.53 -24.26 -3.45
N GLY A 89 -9.08 -24.67 -4.63
CA GLY A 89 -7.76 -24.38 -5.18
C GLY A 89 -7.64 -23.06 -5.95
N THR A 90 -8.74 -22.32 -6.14
CA THR A 90 -8.70 -21.00 -6.77
C THR A 90 -8.55 -19.90 -5.73
N ALA A 91 -7.47 -19.12 -5.86
CA ALA A 91 -7.21 -18.00 -4.97
C ALA A 91 -8.14 -16.82 -5.29
N ILE A 92 -8.61 -16.15 -4.24
CA ILE A 92 -9.34 -14.89 -4.37
C ILE A 92 -8.33 -13.78 -4.65
N ASP A 93 -8.52 -13.06 -5.75
CA ASP A 93 -7.68 -11.91 -6.06
C ASP A 93 -8.09 -10.69 -5.22
N GLN A 94 -7.26 -10.34 -4.24
CA GLN A 94 -7.42 -9.16 -3.42
C GLN A 94 -7.56 -7.88 -4.25
N MET A 95 -6.86 -7.77 -5.39
CA MET A 95 -6.91 -6.60 -6.24
C MET A 95 -8.32 -6.33 -6.76
N HIS A 96 -9.02 -7.38 -7.18
CA HIS A 96 -10.37 -7.27 -7.74
C HIS A 96 -11.45 -7.33 -6.65
N CYS A 97 -11.28 -8.15 -5.60
CA CYS A 97 -12.30 -8.32 -4.57
C CYS A 97 -12.27 -7.20 -3.52
N VAL A 98 -11.08 -6.83 -3.03
CA VAL A 98 -10.93 -5.80 -1.99
C VAL A 98 -10.84 -4.43 -2.64
N SER A 99 -9.76 -4.15 -3.38
CA SER A 99 -9.49 -2.81 -3.90
C SER A 99 -10.51 -2.38 -4.96
N GLY A 100 -10.63 -3.16 -6.04
CA GLY A 100 -11.56 -2.88 -7.15
C GLY A 100 -13.02 -3.18 -6.81
N GLY A 101 -13.27 -4.02 -5.81
CA GLY A 101 -14.59 -4.48 -5.42
C GLY A 101 -15.18 -3.64 -4.28
N VAL A 102 -14.87 -3.99 -3.04
CA VAL A 102 -15.47 -3.36 -1.86
C VAL A 102 -15.02 -1.91 -1.70
N VAL A 103 -13.70 -1.63 -1.74
CA VAL A 103 -13.15 -0.29 -1.49
C VAL A 103 -13.65 0.71 -2.52
N LYS A 104 -13.57 0.36 -3.81
CA LYS A 104 -14.05 1.24 -4.89
C LYS A 104 -15.53 1.57 -4.74
N LYS A 105 -16.36 0.58 -4.35
CA LYS A 105 -17.80 0.77 -4.17
C LYS A 105 -18.13 1.63 -2.95
N LEU A 106 -17.44 1.44 -1.84
CA LEU A 106 -17.57 2.30 -0.65
C LEU A 106 -17.17 3.74 -0.96
N LEU A 107 -16.08 3.93 -1.70
CA LEU A 107 -15.69 5.26 -2.16
C LEU A 107 -16.76 5.89 -3.06
N SER A 108 -17.31 5.15 -4.02
CA SER A 108 -18.43 5.65 -4.83
C SER A 108 -19.66 5.98 -3.96
N LEU A 109 -20.01 5.14 -2.99
CA LEU A 109 -21.09 5.37 -2.04
C LEU A 109 -20.91 6.70 -1.28
N TRP A 110 -19.74 6.89 -0.67
CA TRP A 110 -19.47 8.04 0.20
C TRP A 110 -19.43 9.36 -0.57
N PHE A 111 -18.93 9.35 -1.81
CA PHE A 111 -18.70 10.55 -2.62
C PHE A 111 -19.72 10.77 -3.75
N ASP A 112 -20.72 9.90 -3.93
CA ASP A 112 -21.82 10.12 -4.89
C ASP A 112 -22.71 11.28 -4.42
N SER A 113 -22.83 12.31 -5.26
CA SER A 113 -23.63 13.51 -4.99
C SER A 113 -25.10 13.22 -4.73
N SER A 114 -25.64 12.10 -5.24
CA SER A 114 -27.01 11.65 -4.96
C SER A 114 -27.20 11.17 -3.51
N ASN A 115 -26.11 10.91 -2.79
CA ASN A 115 -26.12 10.55 -1.38
C ASN A 115 -25.90 11.73 -0.44
N ARG A 116 -25.77 12.96 -0.96
CA ARG A 116 -25.55 14.16 -0.14
C ARG A 116 -26.60 14.28 0.97
N GLY A 117 -26.17 14.64 2.18
CA GLY A 117 -27.02 14.75 3.37
C GLY A 117 -27.33 13.42 4.07
N LYS A 118 -26.92 12.27 3.51
CA LYS A 118 -26.99 10.99 4.21
C LYS A 118 -25.85 10.88 5.23
N PRO A 119 -26.05 10.14 6.34
CA PRO A 119 -25.09 10.10 7.44
C PRO A 119 -23.71 9.52 7.07
N TYR A 120 -23.66 8.60 6.10
CA TYR A 120 -22.42 8.02 5.56
C TYR A 120 -21.77 8.87 4.45
N SER A 121 -22.41 9.95 3.99
CA SER A 121 -21.94 10.72 2.84
C SER A 121 -20.79 11.65 3.25
N LEU A 122 -19.77 11.71 2.39
CA LEU A 122 -18.58 12.54 2.55
C LEU A 122 -18.49 13.64 1.49
N VAL A 123 -19.54 13.84 0.69
CA VAL A 123 -19.60 14.83 -0.38
C VAL A 123 -19.24 16.23 0.15
N ASP A 124 -19.86 16.63 1.27
CA ASP A 124 -19.63 17.95 1.88
C ASP A 124 -18.25 18.09 2.55
N ALA A 125 -17.56 16.98 2.80
CA ALA A 125 -16.22 16.97 3.38
C ALA A 125 -15.11 16.74 2.34
N SER A 126 -15.44 16.69 1.04
CA SER A 126 -14.50 16.37 -0.04
C SER A 126 -13.28 17.27 -0.05
N ASP A 127 -13.45 18.58 0.18
CA ASP A 127 -12.34 19.54 0.18
C ASP A 127 -11.33 19.25 1.31
N ILE A 128 -11.84 18.94 2.51
CA ILE A 128 -11.00 18.58 3.66
C ILE A 128 -10.21 17.30 3.35
N ILE A 129 -10.89 16.30 2.78
CA ILE A 129 -10.29 15.02 2.42
C ILE A 129 -9.23 15.17 1.33
N ASN A 130 -9.53 15.96 0.29
CA ASN A 130 -8.61 16.25 -0.81
C ASN A 130 -7.36 17.00 -0.32
N ASN A 131 -7.53 17.99 0.55
CA ASN A 131 -6.40 18.70 1.15
C ASN A 131 -5.51 17.76 1.98
N ARG A 132 -6.11 16.86 2.76
CA ARG A 132 -5.38 15.82 3.49
C ARG A 132 -4.63 14.89 2.53
N LEU A 133 -5.28 14.42 1.47
CA LEU A 133 -4.68 13.53 0.46
C LEU A 133 -3.48 14.15 -0.27
N ILE A 134 -3.61 15.39 -0.75
CA ILE A 134 -2.56 16.09 -1.51
C ILE A 134 -1.34 16.39 -0.63
N SER A 135 -1.53 16.51 0.69
CA SER A 135 -0.42 16.74 1.64
C SER A 135 0.47 15.52 1.85
N ILE A 136 0.02 14.32 1.47
CA ILE A 136 0.75 13.08 1.67
C ILE A 136 1.87 12.96 0.64
N LYS A 137 3.10 12.79 1.12
CA LYS A 137 4.27 12.46 0.31
C LYS A 137 4.65 11.01 0.55
N PRO A 138 4.24 10.08 -0.33
CA PRO A 138 4.51 8.68 -0.10
C PRO A 138 5.99 8.34 -0.36
N PRO A 139 6.44 7.16 0.12
CA PRO A 139 7.79 6.65 -0.16
C PRO A 139 8.10 6.58 -1.66
N SER A 140 9.38 6.63 -2.03
CA SER A 140 9.82 6.67 -3.42
C SER A 140 9.44 5.43 -4.24
N PHE A 141 9.22 4.29 -3.58
CA PHE A 141 8.75 3.06 -4.24
C PHE A 141 7.26 3.12 -4.64
N VAL A 142 6.53 4.14 -4.17
CA VAL A 142 5.15 4.38 -4.57
C VAL A 142 5.13 5.22 -5.84
N HIS A 143 4.82 4.58 -6.96
CA HIS A 143 4.86 5.22 -8.27
C HIS A 143 3.71 6.21 -8.55
N ARG A 144 2.68 6.27 -7.69
CA ARG A 144 1.48 7.10 -7.95
C ARG A 144 1.10 7.91 -6.74
N MET A 145 0.94 9.21 -6.98
CA MET A 145 0.54 10.16 -5.96
C MET A 145 -0.92 9.97 -5.58
N PRO A 146 -1.27 10.24 -4.32
CA PRO A 146 -2.67 10.35 -3.94
C PRO A 146 -3.33 11.42 -4.81
N ARG A 147 -4.48 11.07 -5.38
CA ARG A 147 -5.26 11.96 -6.25
C ARG A 147 -6.50 12.46 -5.53
N SER A 148 -7.16 13.45 -6.12
CA SER A 148 -8.45 13.95 -5.66
C SER A 148 -9.51 12.85 -5.64
N THR A 149 -10.46 12.96 -4.72
CA THR A 149 -11.68 12.14 -4.64
C THR A 149 -12.61 12.36 -5.83
N GLU A 150 -12.42 13.42 -6.62
CA GLU A 150 -13.16 13.62 -7.87
C GLU A 150 -12.81 12.54 -8.92
N ASP A 151 -11.61 11.99 -8.86
CA ASP A 151 -11.08 11.01 -9.80
C ASP A 151 -11.35 9.55 -9.38
N LEU A 152 -12.12 9.30 -8.32
CA LEU A 152 -12.26 7.97 -7.69
C LEU A 152 -12.60 6.84 -8.67
N LEU A 153 -13.42 7.12 -9.69
CA LEU A 153 -13.79 6.14 -10.71
C LEU A 153 -12.59 5.67 -11.56
N HIS A 154 -11.58 6.52 -11.69
CA HIS A 154 -10.34 6.33 -12.46
C HIS A 154 -9.14 5.91 -11.60
N TRP A 155 -9.29 5.79 -10.28
CA TRP A 155 -8.23 5.24 -9.43
C TRP A 155 -7.96 3.79 -9.82
N LYS A 156 -6.69 3.46 -10.11
CA LYS A 156 -6.35 2.06 -10.37
C LYS A 156 -6.14 1.31 -9.06
N ALA A 157 -6.11 0.00 -9.15
CA ALA A 157 -5.95 -0.91 -8.03
C ALA A 157 -4.80 -0.58 -7.06
N SER A 158 -3.64 -0.16 -7.56
CA SER A 158 -2.49 0.20 -6.72
C SER A 158 -2.72 1.47 -5.89
N GLU A 159 -3.50 2.42 -6.42
CA GLU A 159 -3.89 3.64 -5.70
C GLU A 159 -4.95 3.33 -4.65
N LEU A 160 -5.94 2.52 -5.00
CA LEU A 160 -6.95 2.01 -4.07
C LEU A 160 -6.32 1.19 -2.94
N LYS A 161 -5.29 0.39 -3.23
CA LYS A 161 -4.52 -0.36 -2.23
C LYS A 161 -3.82 0.58 -1.25
N ASN A 162 -3.10 1.59 -1.75
CA ASN A 162 -2.40 2.53 -0.88
C ASN A 162 -3.35 3.38 -0.04
N TRP A 163 -4.45 3.82 -0.66
CA TRP A 163 -5.56 4.46 0.03
C TRP A 163 -6.08 3.59 1.18
N PHE A 164 -6.43 2.34 0.89
CA PHE A 164 -7.01 1.41 1.83
C PHE A 164 -6.10 1.09 3.02
N PHE A 165 -4.82 0.80 2.78
CA PHE A 165 -3.93 0.40 3.86
C PHE A 165 -3.36 1.58 4.64
N TYR A 166 -2.98 2.66 3.97
CA TYR A 166 -2.13 3.68 4.58
C TYR A 166 -2.81 5.03 4.80
N TYR A 167 -3.79 5.41 3.98
CA TYR A 167 -4.30 6.78 3.97
C TYR A 167 -5.68 6.91 4.60
N VAL A 168 -6.56 5.94 4.38
CA VAL A 168 -7.98 6.07 4.70
C VAL A 168 -8.24 6.32 6.19
N LEU A 169 -7.59 5.59 7.10
CA LEU A 169 -7.84 5.78 8.54
C LEU A 169 -7.35 7.14 9.04
N PRO A 170 -6.11 7.60 8.74
CA PRO A 170 -5.70 8.97 9.05
C PRO A 170 -6.57 10.05 8.40
N VAL A 171 -6.87 9.90 7.10
CA VAL A 171 -7.55 10.93 6.31
C VAL A 171 -9.02 11.07 6.73
N MET A 172 -9.68 9.97 7.08
CA MET A 172 -11.09 9.98 7.49
C MET A 172 -11.30 10.28 8.97
N ASN A 173 -10.25 10.22 9.79
CA ASN A 173 -10.35 10.47 11.22
C ASN A 173 -10.88 11.89 11.51
N GLY A 174 -11.95 11.97 12.31
CA GLY A 174 -12.64 13.22 12.63
C GLY A 174 -13.41 13.86 11.47
N VAL A 175 -13.59 13.14 10.34
CA VAL A 175 -14.39 13.60 9.19
C VAL A 175 -15.59 12.68 8.98
N MET A 176 -15.36 11.38 8.93
CA MET A 176 -16.41 10.38 8.86
C MET A 176 -17.06 10.21 10.24
N GLN A 177 -18.39 10.02 10.30
CA GLN A 177 -19.04 9.78 11.59
C GLN A 177 -18.48 8.49 12.22
N LEU A 178 -18.37 8.49 13.55
CA LEU A 178 -17.64 7.47 14.29
C LEU A 178 -18.12 6.04 13.97
N VAL A 179 -19.44 5.83 13.86
CA VAL A 179 -20.02 4.51 13.56
C VAL A 179 -19.51 3.94 12.24
N TYR A 180 -19.48 4.74 11.17
CA TYR A 180 -18.96 4.31 9.86
C TYR A 180 -17.45 4.16 9.85
N TYR A 181 -16.77 5.02 10.61
CA TYR A 181 -15.31 4.97 10.74
C TYR A 181 -14.85 3.68 11.45
N GLU A 182 -15.50 3.34 12.57
CA GLU A 182 -15.23 2.10 13.32
C GLU A 182 -15.60 0.87 12.51
N HIS A 183 -16.74 0.92 11.81
CA HIS A 183 -17.18 -0.17 10.94
C HIS A 183 -16.19 -0.42 9.80
N PHE A 184 -15.76 0.64 9.09
CA PHE A 184 -14.76 0.51 8.04
C PHE A 184 -13.38 0.09 8.59
N SER A 185 -13.05 0.47 9.82
CA SER A 185 -11.82 0.02 10.49
C SER A 185 -11.79 -1.50 10.70
N LEU A 186 -12.94 -2.16 10.92
CA LEU A 186 -13.03 -3.64 10.89
C LEU A 186 -12.51 -4.20 9.57
N PHE A 187 -12.94 -3.63 8.44
CA PHE A 187 -12.53 -4.10 7.14
C PHE A 187 -11.02 -3.92 6.92
N VAL A 188 -10.47 -2.76 7.27
CA VAL A 188 -9.02 -2.51 7.20
C VAL A 188 -8.24 -3.47 8.09
N ALA A 189 -8.69 -3.71 9.32
CA ALA A 189 -8.04 -4.62 10.26
C ALA A 189 -8.05 -6.08 9.77
N GLY A 190 -9.21 -6.58 9.34
CA GLY A 190 -9.36 -7.97 8.89
C GLY A 190 -8.54 -8.27 7.63
N ILE A 191 -8.55 -7.37 6.65
CA ILE A 191 -7.74 -7.57 5.43
C ILE A 191 -6.25 -7.42 5.72
N SER A 192 -5.85 -6.50 6.60
CA SER A 192 -4.45 -6.31 6.98
C SER A 192 -3.83 -7.52 7.66
N LEU A 193 -4.59 -8.20 8.52
CA LEU A 193 -4.18 -9.47 9.12
C LEU A 193 -3.81 -10.52 8.05
N LEU A 194 -4.69 -10.68 7.06
CA LEU A 194 -4.49 -11.61 5.94
C LEU A 194 -3.42 -11.17 4.93
N ASN A 195 -2.82 -10.00 5.15
CA ASN A 195 -1.75 -9.43 4.34
C ASN A 195 -0.44 -9.27 5.11
N SER A 196 -0.34 -9.83 6.32
CA SER A 196 0.89 -9.78 7.10
C SER A 196 1.94 -10.72 6.50
N ASP A 197 3.23 -10.40 6.69
CA ASP A 197 4.35 -11.20 6.16
C ASP A 197 4.34 -12.65 6.70
N SER A 198 3.73 -12.85 7.89
CA SER A 198 3.42 -14.16 8.47
C SER A 198 1.98 -14.16 8.97
N ILE A 199 1.22 -15.22 8.63
CA ILE A 199 -0.21 -15.33 8.95
C ILE A 199 -0.44 -16.66 9.70
N PRO A 200 -0.27 -16.68 11.04
CA PRO A 200 -0.58 -17.87 11.83
C PRO A 200 -2.10 -18.15 11.82
N ASN A 201 -2.50 -19.40 12.07
CA ASN A 201 -3.92 -19.79 12.06
C ASN A 201 -4.79 -18.97 13.04
N ILE A 202 -4.20 -18.49 14.15
CA ILE A 202 -4.90 -17.59 15.07
C ILE A 202 -5.30 -16.27 14.39
N ASP A 203 -4.41 -15.69 13.58
CA ASP A 203 -4.65 -14.44 12.85
C ASP A 203 -5.69 -14.64 11.74
N VAL A 204 -5.71 -15.82 11.10
CA VAL A 204 -6.77 -16.20 10.16
C VAL A 204 -8.13 -16.23 10.87
N ASN A 205 -8.22 -16.84 12.05
CA ASN A 205 -9.46 -16.91 12.83
C ASN A 205 -9.91 -15.52 13.30
N VAL A 206 -8.99 -14.68 13.77
CA VAL A 206 -9.28 -13.29 14.15
C VAL A 206 -9.76 -12.49 12.95
N ALA A 207 -9.07 -12.58 11.81
CA ALA A 207 -9.48 -11.91 10.58
C ALA A 207 -10.87 -12.37 10.12
N SER A 208 -11.15 -13.66 10.16
CA SER A 208 -12.45 -14.23 9.85
C SER A 208 -13.54 -13.61 10.73
N ASN A 209 -13.37 -13.60 12.05
CA ASN A 209 -14.34 -13.00 12.97
C ASN A 209 -14.56 -11.49 12.71
N ILE A 210 -13.48 -10.73 12.47
CA ILE A 210 -13.55 -9.31 12.15
C ILE A 210 -14.32 -9.07 10.85
N LEU A 211 -14.03 -9.84 9.80
CA LEU A 211 -14.68 -9.72 8.49
C LEU A 211 -16.15 -10.15 8.54
N HIS A 212 -16.49 -11.21 9.28
CA HIS A 212 -17.87 -11.62 9.52
C HIS A 212 -18.65 -10.52 10.24
N LYS A 213 -18.05 -9.90 11.27
CA LYS A 213 -18.65 -8.74 11.94
C LYS A 213 -18.89 -7.59 10.97
N PHE A 214 -17.87 -7.19 10.21
CA PHE A 214 -17.97 -6.14 9.20
C PHE A 214 -19.15 -6.39 8.26
N VAL A 215 -19.27 -7.59 7.67
CA VAL A 215 -20.35 -7.92 6.73
C VAL A 215 -21.71 -7.96 7.43
N SER A 216 -21.79 -8.52 8.64
CA SER A 216 -23.05 -8.60 9.40
C SER A 216 -23.59 -7.21 9.79
N GLU A 217 -22.71 -6.29 10.14
CA GLU A 217 -23.05 -4.90 10.49
C GLU A 217 -23.23 -4.03 9.24
N PHE A 218 -22.71 -4.46 8.09
CA PHE A 218 -22.86 -3.74 6.83
C PHE A 218 -24.33 -3.54 6.46
N GLU A 219 -25.17 -4.57 6.62
CA GLU A 219 -26.62 -4.47 6.35
C GLU A 219 -27.34 -3.49 7.31
N ALA A 220 -26.85 -3.33 8.53
CA ALA A 220 -27.44 -2.47 9.56
C ALA A 220 -26.95 -1.01 9.46
N ASN A 221 -25.70 -0.80 9.05
CA ASN A 221 -25.04 0.50 9.09
C ASN A 221 -24.93 1.14 7.69
N ASP A 222 -24.56 0.38 6.66
CA ASP A 222 -24.17 0.91 5.36
C ASP A 222 -25.03 0.35 4.22
N CYS A 223 -26.00 1.15 3.82
CA CYS A 223 -27.01 0.76 2.85
C CYS A 223 -26.44 0.69 1.42
N PHE A 224 -25.69 -0.38 1.07
CA PHE A 224 -25.26 -0.69 -0.30
C PHE A 224 -25.64 -2.10 -0.75
N ARG A 225 -26.41 -2.17 -1.85
CA ARG A 225 -26.66 -3.40 -2.62
C ARG A 225 -25.83 -3.31 -3.91
N TYR A 226 -24.93 -4.27 -4.08
CA TYR A 226 -23.91 -4.38 -5.12
C TYR A 226 -24.48 -4.57 -6.53
N GLU A 227 -23.77 -4.09 -7.56
CA GLU A 227 -23.75 -4.69 -8.90
C GLU A 227 -22.42 -4.38 -9.65
N ASP A 228 -22.29 -4.95 -10.85
CA ASP A 228 -21.11 -5.60 -11.45
C ASP A 228 -20.82 -5.07 -12.87
N LEU A 229 -19.55 -5.01 -13.31
CA LEU A 229 -19.17 -4.57 -14.68
C LEU A 229 -17.93 -5.33 -15.22
N ASN A 230 -18.10 -6.64 -15.45
CA ASN A 230 -17.15 -7.47 -16.21
C ASN A 230 -17.34 -7.45 -17.74
N GLY A 231 -18.09 -6.48 -18.29
CA GLY A 231 -18.52 -6.48 -19.70
C GLY A 231 -17.81 -5.52 -20.67
N GLN A 232 -16.85 -4.69 -20.22
CA GLN A 232 -16.24 -3.66 -21.09
C GLN A 232 -14.72 -3.80 -21.24
N TYR A 233 -14.13 -4.93 -20.83
CA TYR A 233 -12.69 -5.14 -20.78
C TYR A 233 -12.04 -5.69 -22.07
N LEU A 234 -12.79 -5.87 -23.17
CA LEU A 234 -12.27 -6.59 -24.34
C LEU A 234 -11.71 -5.74 -25.50
N ASN A 235 -11.60 -4.40 -25.38
CA ASN A 235 -11.27 -3.56 -26.54
C ASN A 235 -10.10 -2.58 -26.39
N VAL A 236 -9.22 -2.72 -25.38
CA VAL A 236 -8.08 -1.78 -25.23
C VAL A 236 -6.76 -2.51 -25.01
N ILE A 237 -6.46 -3.45 -25.91
CA ILE A 237 -5.10 -3.99 -26.07
C ILE A 237 -4.70 -3.76 -27.52
N ASN A 238 -3.90 -2.72 -27.76
CA ASN A 238 -2.84 -2.73 -28.78
C ASN A 238 -1.82 -1.58 -28.59
N GLY A 239 -0.66 -1.98 -28.07
CA GLY A 239 0.73 -1.61 -28.39
C GLY A 239 1.17 -0.17 -28.74
N THR A 240 2.30 0.23 -28.13
CA THR A 240 3.40 0.95 -28.80
C THR A 240 4.75 0.54 -28.22
N ARG A 241 5.77 0.59 -29.08
CA ARG A 241 7.09 -0.05 -29.01
C ARG A 241 8.16 0.97 -28.59
N LEU A 242 9.22 0.48 -27.91
CA LEU A 242 10.52 1.10 -27.63
C LEU A 242 10.64 2.03 -26.40
N ILE A 243 10.75 1.43 -25.20
CA ILE A 243 11.20 2.11 -23.95
C ILE A 243 12.71 1.88 -23.71
N ASP A 244 13.20 0.76 -24.21
CA ASP A 244 14.50 0.15 -23.97
C ASP A 244 15.65 1.03 -24.49
N SER A 245 15.44 1.77 -25.58
CA SER A 245 16.45 2.64 -26.21
C SER A 245 16.59 4.03 -25.57
N GLN A 246 15.61 4.47 -24.77
CA GLN A 246 15.67 5.78 -24.08
C GLN A 246 16.33 5.68 -22.70
N ILE A 247 16.11 4.57 -21.99
CA ILE A 247 16.69 4.33 -20.65
C ILE A 247 18.20 4.09 -20.73
N VAL A 248 18.67 3.35 -21.74
CA VAL A 248 20.10 3.06 -21.93
C VAL A 248 20.91 4.32 -22.27
N ARG A 249 20.31 5.31 -22.94
CA ARG A 249 21.01 6.53 -23.39
C ARG A 249 21.17 7.58 -22.28
N SER A 250 20.16 7.71 -21.41
CA SER A 250 20.20 8.58 -20.23
C SER A 250 21.17 8.06 -19.16
N HIS A 251 21.18 6.75 -18.93
CA HIS A 251 22.06 6.13 -17.92
C HIS A 251 23.55 6.13 -18.35
N ASN A 252 23.84 5.94 -19.65
CA ASN A 252 25.20 6.04 -20.17
C ASN A 252 25.76 7.47 -20.13
N GLN A 253 24.92 8.50 -20.28
CA GLN A 253 25.35 9.90 -20.19
C GLN A 253 25.69 10.32 -18.76
N GLN A 254 24.97 9.84 -17.75
CA GLN A 254 25.27 10.12 -16.35
C GLN A 254 26.52 9.40 -15.83
N LEU A 255 26.75 8.15 -16.25
CA LEU A 255 27.94 7.39 -15.84
C LEU A 255 29.24 7.91 -16.48
N LYS A 256 29.17 8.51 -17.67
CA LYS A 256 30.35 9.08 -18.37
C LYS A 256 30.68 10.50 -17.95
N LEU A 257 29.73 11.24 -17.36
CA LEU A 257 29.93 12.62 -16.93
C LEU A 257 31.00 12.75 -15.82
N GLN A 258 31.08 11.77 -14.90
CA GLN A 258 32.08 11.78 -13.83
C GLN A 258 33.51 11.57 -14.32
N LYS A 259 33.72 10.74 -15.36
CA LYS A 259 35.06 10.53 -15.95
C LYS A 259 35.51 11.70 -16.84
N PHE A 260 34.56 12.45 -17.40
CA PHE A 260 34.83 13.56 -18.30
C PHE A 260 35.33 14.82 -17.57
N VAL A 261 34.93 15.03 -16.32
CA VAL A 261 35.32 16.24 -15.54
C VAL A 261 36.82 16.24 -15.22
N ASP A 262 37.41 15.06 -15.00
CA ASP A 262 38.84 14.90 -14.73
C ASP A 262 39.72 15.12 -15.97
N GLU A 263 39.16 14.92 -17.17
CA GLU A 263 39.84 15.10 -18.47
C GLU A 263 39.70 16.54 -19.03
N LEU A 264 38.92 17.41 -18.39
CA LEU A 264 38.76 18.80 -18.83
C LEU A 264 40.04 19.62 -18.61
N PRO A 265 40.41 20.51 -19.56
CA PRO A 265 41.45 21.50 -19.34
C PRO A 265 41.08 22.46 -18.20
N GLU A 266 42.08 22.89 -17.42
CA GLU A 266 41.91 23.90 -16.37
C GLU A 266 41.28 25.19 -16.93
N GLY A 267 40.26 25.72 -16.25
CA GLY A 267 39.58 26.96 -16.63
C GLY A 267 38.10 26.98 -16.26
N LYS A 268 37.43 28.08 -16.64
CA LYS A 268 36.05 28.42 -16.21
C LYS A 268 35.01 27.30 -16.41
N ILE A 269 35.20 26.43 -17.40
CA ILE A 269 34.29 25.30 -17.68
C ILE A 269 34.52 24.15 -16.68
N LYS A 270 35.78 23.82 -16.38
CA LYS A 270 36.12 22.84 -15.34
C LYS A 270 35.74 23.36 -13.95
N ASP A 271 35.93 24.66 -13.70
CA ASP A 271 35.50 25.32 -12.47
C ASP A 271 33.97 25.26 -12.31
N PHE A 272 33.22 25.55 -13.39
CA PHE A 272 31.77 25.43 -13.42
C PHE A 272 31.28 23.99 -13.20
N CYS A 273 31.95 22.99 -13.78
CA CYS A 273 31.64 21.58 -13.59
C CYS A 273 32.01 21.08 -12.18
N SER A 274 33.11 21.57 -11.59
CA SER A 274 33.56 21.24 -10.23
C SER A 274 32.72 21.92 -9.15
N TYR A 275 32.13 23.08 -9.45
CA TYR A 275 31.20 23.81 -8.56
C TYR A 275 29.92 23.01 -8.24
N LYS A 276 29.56 22.01 -9.05
CA LYS A 276 28.45 21.08 -8.74
C LYS A 276 28.85 19.89 -7.85
N THR A 277 30.10 19.81 -7.42
CA THR A 277 30.60 18.81 -6.46
C THR A 277 31.09 19.52 -5.20
N TYR A 278 30.18 19.59 -4.22
CA TYR A 278 30.41 19.89 -2.79
C TYR A 278 31.46 20.95 -2.44
N ASN A 279 30.96 22.14 -2.09
CA ASN A 279 31.48 22.93 -0.98
C ASN A 279 30.43 23.98 -0.58
N ASP A 280 29.58 23.62 0.38
CA ASP A 280 28.99 24.64 1.25
C ASP A 280 29.60 24.39 2.63
N ASP A 281 30.21 25.43 3.21
CA ASP A 281 30.57 25.52 4.63
C ASP A 281 29.27 25.47 5.44
N TYR A 282 28.72 24.26 5.59
CA TYR A 282 27.54 24.02 6.38
C TYR A 282 27.98 23.79 7.82
N MET A 283 27.69 24.73 8.72
CA MET A 283 27.77 24.47 10.15
C MET A 283 26.89 23.26 10.46
N ILE A 284 27.48 22.23 11.07
CA ILE A 284 26.77 21.03 11.51
C ILE A 284 25.69 21.49 12.50
N PRO A 285 24.40 21.23 12.25
CA PRO A 285 23.35 21.62 13.18
C PRO A 285 23.58 21.02 14.57
N ASN A 286 23.29 21.79 15.63
CA ASN A 286 23.56 21.38 17.02
C ASN A 286 22.98 20.00 17.38
N ASN A 287 21.79 19.66 16.85
CA ASN A 287 21.17 18.36 17.05
C ASN A 287 21.94 17.19 16.40
N VAL A 288 22.61 17.44 15.26
CA VAL A 288 23.51 16.46 14.64
C VAL A 288 24.79 16.30 15.47
N GLN A 289 25.31 17.40 16.02
CA GLN A 289 26.49 17.36 16.89
C GLN A 289 26.22 16.57 18.18
N LEU A 290 25.09 16.82 18.84
CA LEU A 290 24.65 16.08 20.04
C LEU A 290 24.55 14.57 19.77
N ALA A 291 23.99 14.17 18.63
CA ALA A 291 23.87 12.76 18.26
C ALA A 291 25.22 12.06 18.00
N LEU A 292 26.28 12.83 17.71
CA LEU A 292 27.60 12.33 17.33
C LEU A 292 28.66 12.44 18.44
N GLU A 293 28.31 12.92 19.64
CA GLU A 293 29.27 13.15 20.73
C GLU A 293 30.14 11.92 21.04
N ASN A 294 29.53 10.73 21.01
CA ASN A 294 30.20 9.45 21.30
C ASN A 294 31.24 9.02 20.25
N PHE A 295 31.30 9.67 19.07
CA PHE A 295 32.22 9.33 17.99
C PHE A 295 33.45 10.25 17.92
N LEU A 296 33.47 11.33 18.71
CA LEU A 296 34.58 12.27 18.73
C LEU A 296 35.83 11.66 19.40
N PRO A 297 37.05 11.99 18.92
CA PRO A 297 37.35 12.92 17.83
C PRO A 297 37.27 12.28 16.44
N VAL A 298 36.53 12.93 15.53
CA VAL A 298 36.45 12.59 14.09
C VAL A 298 37.20 13.65 13.28
N LEU A 299 37.97 13.25 12.27
CA LEU A 299 38.78 14.19 11.46
C LEU A 299 37.98 14.87 10.35
N LYS A 300 37.00 14.17 9.75
CA LYS A 300 36.15 14.72 8.69
C LYS A 300 34.75 14.13 8.77
N ILE A 301 33.75 15.00 8.72
CA ILE A 301 32.33 14.65 8.65
C ILE A 301 31.81 15.07 7.28
N GLN A 302 31.16 14.17 6.55
CA GLN A 302 30.49 14.50 5.29
C GLN A 302 29.00 14.16 5.42
N GLU A 303 28.15 15.18 5.34
CA GLU A 303 26.71 15.00 5.34
C GLU A 303 26.21 14.63 3.94
N TYR A 304 25.23 13.74 3.86
CA TYR A 304 24.47 13.45 2.66
C TYR A 304 22.98 13.22 3.00
N LEU A 305 22.11 13.44 2.02
CA LEU A 305 20.65 13.52 2.25
C LEU A 305 19.87 12.32 1.71
N ARG A 306 20.53 11.37 1.04
CA ARG A 306 19.89 10.20 0.42
C ARG A 306 20.78 8.97 0.53
N PHE A 307 20.20 7.84 0.86
CA PHE A 307 20.92 6.58 1.04
C PHE A 307 20.15 5.43 0.39
N LEU A 308 20.81 4.65 -0.47
CA LEU A 308 20.22 3.48 -1.11
C LEU A 308 20.73 2.22 -0.41
N LYS A 309 19.81 1.44 0.16
CA LYS A 309 20.10 0.16 0.82
C LYS A 309 19.04 -0.87 0.44
N ASP A 310 19.46 -2.06 0.01
CA ASP A 310 18.57 -3.17 -0.33
C ASP A 310 17.45 -2.79 -1.32
N GLY A 311 17.78 -1.96 -2.31
CA GLY A 311 16.82 -1.45 -3.30
C GLY A 311 15.85 -0.39 -2.78
N LYS A 312 15.93 0.00 -1.49
CA LYS A 312 15.11 1.04 -0.85
C LYS A 312 15.89 2.34 -0.76
N LEU A 313 15.31 3.43 -1.25
CA LEU A 313 15.88 4.77 -1.17
C LEU A 313 15.35 5.47 0.09
N TYR A 314 16.23 5.68 1.05
CA TYR A 314 15.98 6.47 2.25
C TYR A 314 16.32 7.93 1.97
N VAL A 315 15.44 8.84 2.38
CA VAL A 315 15.56 10.27 2.09
C VAL A 315 15.48 11.05 3.39
N SER A 316 16.33 12.05 3.53
CA SER A 316 16.32 12.98 4.65
C SER A 316 15.14 13.96 4.57
N GLU A 317 14.60 14.36 5.71
CA GLU A 317 13.62 15.44 5.83
C GLU A 317 14.15 16.80 5.32
N ARG A 318 15.47 17.00 5.39
CA ARG A 318 16.16 18.20 4.88
C ARG A 318 16.33 18.18 3.35
N TYR A 319 15.98 17.07 2.69
CA TYR A 319 16.03 17.00 1.25
C TYR A 319 14.87 17.81 0.64
N THR A 320 15.18 19.05 0.22
CA THR A 320 14.25 19.98 -0.43
C THR A 320 14.14 19.79 -1.94
N GLY A 321 14.89 18.84 -2.51
CA GLY A 321 14.79 18.52 -3.94
C GLY A 321 13.34 18.18 -4.29
N ALA A 322 12.81 18.82 -5.33
CA ALA A 322 11.41 18.78 -5.75
C ALA A 322 10.95 17.38 -6.23
N LEU A 323 10.95 16.40 -5.33
CA LEU A 323 10.38 15.08 -5.55
C LEU A 323 8.94 15.10 -5.05
N GLN A 324 8.03 14.65 -5.91
CA GLN A 324 6.65 14.37 -5.54
C GLN A 324 6.59 13.21 -4.51
N THR A 325 7.61 12.36 -4.46
CA THR A 325 7.69 11.15 -3.63
C THR A 325 8.89 11.24 -2.67
N SER A 326 8.66 11.58 -1.41
CA SER A 326 9.70 11.54 -0.38
C SER A 326 9.08 11.39 1.01
N SER A 327 9.16 10.17 1.55
CA SER A 327 8.95 9.94 2.97
C SER A 327 10.31 9.87 3.66
N SER A 328 10.49 10.68 4.70
CA SER A 328 11.69 10.67 5.55
C SER A 328 11.57 9.72 6.73
N TYR A 329 10.46 8.98 6.83
CA TYR A 329 10.21 8.08 7.95
C TYR A 329 10.75 6.69 7.68
N ALA A 330 11.36 6.07 8.68
CA ALA A 330 11.93 4.75 8.56
C ALA A 330 11.72 3.90 9.82
N LEU A 331 11.65 2.59 9.59
CA LEU A 331 11.78 1.56 10.61
C LEU A 331 13.26 1.23 10.74
N TYR A 332 13.78 1.28 11.97
CA TYR A 332 15.16 0.91 12.28
C TYR A 332 15.21 -0.03 13.49
N ARG A 333 16.33 -0.71 13.66
CA ARG A 333 16.58 -1.61 14.79
C ARG A 333 17.76 -1.13 15.62
N ASP A 334 17.60 -1.04 16.92
CA ASP A 334 18.71 -0.84 17.84
C ASP A 334 18.86 -2.03 18.81
N HIS A 335 19.58 -1.83 19.91
CA HIS A 335 19.80 -2.87 20.92
C HIS A 335 18.56 -3.15 21.78
N THR A 336 17.59 -2.24 21.80
CA THR A 336 16.35 -2.36 22.57
C THR A 336 15.19 -2.91 21.75
N GLY A 337 15.24 -2.79 20.42
CA GLY A 337 14.23 -3.37 19.53
C GLY A 337 14.07 -2.63 18.21
N TYR A 338 12.86 -2.71 17.65
CA TYR A 338 12.47 -2.01 16.43
C TYR A 338 11.76 -0.70 16.77
N HIS A 339 12.10 0.36 16.06
CA HIS A 339 11.63 1.72 16.33
C HIS A 339 11.32 2.49 15.05
N LEU A 340 10.44 3.47 15.17
CA LEU A 340 10.12 4.42 14.10
C LEU A 340 10.87 5.73 14.32
N GLY A 341 11.28 6.36 13.22
CA GLY A 341 12.10 7.57 13.26
C GLY A 341 11.92 8.46 12.03
N SER A 342 12.16 9.76 12.17
CA SER A 342 12.36 10.68 11.02
C SER A 342 13.85 10.82 10.73
N ILE A 343 14.25 10.58 9.49
CA ILE A 343 15.63 10.71 9.04
C ILE A 343 15.95 12.19 8.85
N ILE A 344 16.90 12.70 9.64
CA ILE A 344 17.35 14.09 9.55
C ILE A 344 18.45 14.23 8.51
N CYS A 345 19.45 13.36 8.52
CA CYS A 345 20.51 13.31 7.52
C CYS A 345 21.33 12.02 7.70
N PHE A 346 22.27 11.80 6.79
CA PHE A 346 23.27 10.76 6.92
C PHE A 346 24.64 11.40 6.99
N VAL A 347 25.55 10.76 7.70
CA VAL A 347 26.92 11.26 7.88
C VAL A 347 27.93 10.14 7.60
N LYS A 348 28.97 10.49 6.85
CA LYS A 348 30.18 9.69 6.72
C LYS A 348 31.23 10.26 7.67
N LEU A 349 31.66 9.45 8.62
CA LEU A 349 32.68 9.78 9.62
C LEU A 349 34.02 9.19 9.18
N SER A 350 35.01 10.05 8.97
CA SER A 350 36.37 9.63 8.59
C SER A 350 37.36 9.93 9.70
N TYR A 351 38.19 8.94 10.03
CA TYR A 351 39.19 9.00 11.11
C TYR A 351 40.62 9.12 10.61
N CYS A 352 40.84 9.19 9.29
CA CYS A 352 42.13 9.47 8.67
C CYS A 352 41.96 10.43 7.49
N GLN A 353 43.00 11.22 7.19
CA GLN A 353 43.08 12.09 6.01
C GLN A 353 43.85 11.44 4.83
N CYS A 354 44.07 10.13 4.87
CA CYS A 354 44.89 9.44 3.88
C CYS A 354 44.22 9.43 2.50
N ILE A 355 44.98 9.78 1.47
CA ILE A 355 44.53 9.79 0.06
C ILE A 355 44.44 8.35 -0.50
N ASN A 356 45.20 7.41 0.07
CA ASN A 356 45.28 6.03 -0.39
C ASN A 356 45.01 5.07 0.79
N GLU A 357 43.82 4.48 0.80
CA GLU A 357 43.29 3.62 1.89
C GLU A 357 44.18 2.39 2.15
N ASN A 358 44.92 1.93 1.13
CA ASN A 358 45.73 0.70 1.19
C ASN A 358 47.08 0.84 1.91
N ASN A 359 47.58 2.05 2.15
CA ASN A 359 48.95 2.27 2.69
C ASN A 359 49.00 2.86 4.10
N CYS A 360 47.85 3.00 4.78
CA CYS A 360 47.81 3.54 6.13
C CYS A 360 47.71 2.41 7.17
N LEU A 361 48.78 2.26 7.97
CA LEU A 361 48.87 1.23 9.03
C LEU A 361 47.79 1.38 10.13
N ASN A 362 47.20 2.57 10.27
CA ASN A 362 46.11 2.87 11.21
C ASN A 362 44.81 3.25 10.48
N HIS A 363 44.61 2.78 9.24
CA HIS A 363 43.40 3.08 8.48
C HIS A 363 42.17 2.50 9.18
N ARG A 364 41.28 3.37 9.66
CA ARG A 364 39.95 2.98 10.09
C ARG A 364 38.98 3.31 8.94
N PRO A 365 38.29 2.31 8.37
CA PRO A 365 37.36 2.55 7.28
C PRO A 365 36.28 3.55 7.73
N PRO A 366 35.81 4.41 6.82
CA PRO A 366 34.82 5.42 7.15
C PRO A 366 33.52 4.74 7.60
N VAL A 367 32.94 5.28 8.66
CA VAL A 367 31.70 4.75 9.23
C VAL A 367 30.54 5.61 8.75
N HIS A 368 29.50 4.96 8.25
CA HIS A 368 28.28 5.62 7.81
C HIS A 368 27.23 5.52 8.92
N GLN A 369 26.73 6.67 9.36
CA GLN A 369 25.66 6.76 10.33
C GLN A 369 24.46 7.50 9.74
N VAL A 370 23.28 7.18 10.24
CA VAL A 370 22.06 7.96 10.01
C VAL A 370 21.69 8.69 11.30
N ILE A 371 21.34 9.97 11.16
CA ILE A 371 20.83 10.78 12.25
C ILE A 371 19.31 10.73 12.19
N ILE A 372 18.71 10.23 13.27
CA ILE A 372 17.28 10.00 13.38
C ILE A 372 16.71 10.84 14.51
N GLN A 373 15.66 11.60 14.22
CA GLN A 373 14.78 12.14 15.24
C GLN A 373 13.83 11.03 15.69
N THR A 374 13.87 10.72 16.98
CA THR A 374 13.05 9.65 17.55
C THR A 374 11.57 10.01 17.56
N LEU A 375 10.72 8.99 17.40
CA LEU A 375 9.27 9.13 17.46
C LEU A 375 8.72 8.37 18.67
N LEU A 376 7.81 9.02 19.39
CA LEU A 376 6.92 8.31 20.31
C LEU A 376 5.72 7.83 19.50
N SER A 377 5.64 6.51 19.28
CA SER A 377 4.65 5.89 18.41
C SER A 377 3.70 5.00 19.20
N GLU A 378 2.40 5.25 19.09
CA GLU A 378 1.33 4.48 19.70
C GLU A 378 0.42 3.84 18.65
N ARG A 379 -0.13 2.68 18.97
CA ARG A 379 -1.13 2.02 18.13
C ARG A 379 -2.46 2.72 18.34
N ALA A 380 -2.79 3.63 17.43
CA ALA A 380 -3.97 4.49 17.56
C ALA A 380 -5.26 3.84 17.06
N PHE A 381 -5.17 2.79 16.26
CA PHE A 381 -6.33 2.19 15.61
C PHE A 381 -6.64 0.83 16.21
N ASN A 382 -7.66 0.85 17.09
CA ASN A 382 -8.20 -0.31 17.76
C ASN A 382 -9.58 -0.63 17.23
N VAL A 383 -9.80 -1.90 16.96
CA VAL A 383 -11.06 -2.41 16.47
C VAL A 383 -11.61 -3.44 17.44
N THR A 384 -12.84 -3.22 17.90
CA THR A 384 -13.52 -4.15 18.80
C THR A 384 -14.43 -5.06 18.00
N TYR A 385 -14.17 -6.37 18.00
CA TYR A 385 -14.98 -7.33 17.23
C TYR A 385 -15.74 -8.35 18.08
N ASN A 386 -15.36 -8.54 19.35
CA ASN A 386 -16.14 -9.27 20.35
C ASN A 386 -16.21 -8.42 21.63
N GLN A 387 -17.16 -8.70 22.54
CA GLN A 387 -17.52 -7.85 23.69
C GLN A 387 -16.35 -7.34 24.56
N ASN A 388 -15.14 -7.93 24.47
CA ASN A 388 -13.91 -7.42 25.10
C ASN A 388 -12.62 -7.63 24.28
N VAL A 389 -12.71 -8.02 23.00
CA VAL A 389 -11.50 -8.32 22.20
C VAL A 389 -11.23 -7.16 21.24
N GLN A 390 -10.13 -6.45 21.53
CA GLN A 390 -9.61 -5.38 20.70
C GLN A 390 -8.44 -5.88 19.86
N TYR A 391 -8.50 -5.59 18.58
CA TYR A 391 -7.40 -5.80 17.66
C TYR A 391 -6.78 -4.46 17.26
N ASN A 392 -5.47 -4.35 17.39
CA ASN A 392 -4.73 -3.18 16.93
C ASN A 392 -4.27 -3.39 15.49
N ILE A 393 -4.36 -2.37 14.65
CA ILE A 393 -3.76 -2.39 13.32
C ILE A 393 -2.23 -2.26 13.46
N PRO A 394 -1.44 -3.33 13.27
CA PRO A 394 -0.08 -3.41 13.82
C PRO A 394 0.97 -2.64 13.03
N TYR A 395 0.65 -2.25 11.79
CA TYR A 395 1.58 -1.55 10.91
C TYR A 395 1.37 -0.03 10.93
N LEU A 396 0.30 0.49 11.55
CA LEU A 396 -0.08 1.90 11.48
C LEU A 396 -0.06 2.54 12.87
N TYR A 397 0.76 3.57 13.03
CA TYR A 397 1.04 4.21 14.31
C TYR A 397 0.68 5.69 14.26
N LYS A 398 0.05 6.21 15.31
CA LYS A 398 0.07 7.65 15.57
C LYS A 398 1.39 7.98 16.25
N SER A 399 2.09 8.99 15.77
CA SER A 399 3.47 9.28 16.16
C SER A 399 3.64 10.74 16.52
N LEU A 400 4.40 11.01 17.57
CA LEU A 400 4.84 12.33 17.98
C LEU A 400 6.36 12.44 17.78
N LYS A 401 6.81 13.52 17.15
CA LYS A 401 8.25 13.82 17.05
C LYS A 401 8.77 14.25 18.41
N MET A 402 9.84 13.60 18.87
CA MET A 402 10.52 13.95 20.12
C MET A 402 11.72 14.86 19.83
N ASP A 403 12.08 15.70 20.79
CA ASP A 403 13.32 16.50 20.75
C ASP A 403 14.54 15.66 21.18
N ASN A 404 14.61 14.42 20.66
CA ASN A 404 15.68 13.48 20.93
C ASN A 404 16.20 12.91 19.60
N TYR A 405 17.52 13.06 19.40
CA TYR A 405 18.21 12.72 18.17
C TYR A 405 19.28 11.68 18.45
N ILE A 406 19.26 10.60 17.67
CA ILE A 406 20.20 9.49 17.82
C ILE A 406 21.00 9.29 16.55
N SER A 407 22.21 8.76 16.71
CA SER A 407 23.04 8.27 15.62
C SER A 407 23.03 6.74 15.65
N ILE A 408 22.67 6.13 14.53
CA ILE A 408 22.75 4.67 14.37
C ILE A 408 23.46 4.30 13.08
N ASP A 409 24.03 3.10 13.04
CA ASP A 409 24.63 2.56 11.84
C ASP A 409 23.60 2.45 10.71
N VAL A 410 23.94 2.87 9.50
CA VAL A 410 23.03 2.82 8.35
C VAL A 410 22.53 1.41 8.03
N ASN A 411 23.27 0.37 8.41
CA ASN A 411 22.87 -1.02 8.24
C ASN A 411 21.68 -1.41 9.13
N ARG A 412 21.39 -0.63 10.17
CA ARG A 412 20.25 -0.84 11.08
C ARG A 412 18.92 -0.32 10.54
N LEU A 413 18.91 0.31 9.36
CA LEU A 413 17.69 0.69 8.65
C LEU A 413 17.03 -0.55 8.03
N ILE A 414 15.74 -0.74 8.31
CA ILE A 414 14.98 -1.93 7.91
C ILE A 414 14.04 -1.60 6.74
N SER A 415 13.25 -0.54 6.86
CA SER A 415 12.28 -0.18 5.83
C SER A 415 11.96 1.31 5.81
N VAL A 416 11.61 1.81 4.61
CA VAL A 416 11.07 3.16 4.44
C VAL A 416 9.58 3.13 4.73
N CYS A 417 9.12 3.95 5.66
CA CYS A 417 7.72 3.99 6.12
C CYS A 417 6.93 5.08 5.40
N PHE A 418 5.61 4.94 5.36
CA PHE A 418 4.70 5.99 4.92
C PHE A 418 4.55 7.04 6.02
N GLY A 419 4.76 8.31 5.70
CA GLY A 419 4.38 9.43 6.57
C GLY A 419 3.09 10.07 6.09
N VAL A 420 2.08 10.11 6.96
CA VAL A 420 0.77 10.70 6.67
C VAL A 420 0.51 11.78 7.72
N LYS A 421 0.70 13.05 7.34
CA LYS A 421 0.42 14.19 8.21
C LYS A 421 -0.99 14.69 7.95
N VAL A 422 -1.82 14.78 8.99
CA VAL A 422 -3.21 15.24 8.91
C VAL A 422 -3.41 16.31 9.97
N GLY A 423 -3.44 17.58 9.53
CA GLY A 423 -3.38 18.69 10.47
C GLY A 423 -2.11 18.64 11.31
N ASP A 424 -2.26 18.59 12.64
CA ASP A 424 -1.15 18.48 13.59
C ASP A 424 -0.76 17.02 13.91
N ASP A 425 -1.62 16.06 13.55
CA ASP A 425 -1.34 14.65 13.78
C ASP A 425 -0.38 14.09 12.72
N LEU A 426 0.58 13.28 13.17
CA LEU A 426 1.43 12.47 12.31
C LEU A 426 1.09 10.99 12.48
N TYR A 427 0.86 10.31 11.36
CA TYR A 427 0.73 8.87 11.31
C TYR A 427 1.88 8.29 10.50
N VAL A 428 2.50 7.23 11.03
CA VAL A 428 3.60 6.52 10.37
C VAL A 428 3.17 5.07 10.15
N ALA A 429 3.21 4.63 8.90
CA ALA A 429 2.81 3.28 8.52
C ALA A 429 4.00 2.47 7.98
N ILE A 430 4.23 1.30 8.56
CA ILE A 430 5.18 0.31 8.03
C ILE A 430 4.56 -0.31 6.78
N PRO A 431 5.30 -0.45 5.66
CA PRO A 431 4.77 -1.08 4.46
C PRO A 431 4.38 -2.54 4.73
N ILE A 432 3.19 -2.92 4.30
CA ILE A 432 2.68 -4.29 4.34
C ILE A 432 3.16 -5.04 3.11
N ASN A 433 3.54 -6.32 3.25
CA ASN A 433 4.07 -7.15 2.16
C ASN A 433 5.32 -6.56 1.49
N SER A 434 6.11 -5.76 2.21
CA SER A 434 7.45 -5.46 1.75
C SER A 434 8.27 -6.71 2.05
N ASN A 435 8.63 -7.49 1.03
CA ASN A 435 9.53 -8.65 1.08
C ASN A 435 10.78 -8.33 1.94
N ASN A 436 10.64 -8.42 3.24
CA ASN A 436 11.72 -8.42 4.20
C ASN A 436 11.93 -9.91 4.45
N ASN A 437 12.57 -10.56 3.49
CA ASN A 437 13.13 -11.88 3.72
C ASN A 437 14.26 -11.69 4.75
N GLU A 438 13.91 -11.75 6.03
CA GLU A 438 14.80 -12.19 7.10
C GLU A 438 14.13 -13.32 7.87
#